data_AF-A0A914QTN2-F1
#
_entry.id   AF-A0A914QTN2-F1
#
_cell.length_a   1.000
_cell.length_b   1.000
_cell.length_c   1.000
_cell.angle_alpha   90.00
_cell.angle_beta   90.00
_cell.angle_gamma   90.00
#
_symmetry.space_group_name_H-M   'P 1'
#
loop_
_entity.id
_entity.type
_entity.pdbx_description
1 polymer ?
#
loop_
_entity_poly.entity_id
_entity_poly.type
_entity_poly.pdbx_seq_one_letter_code
_entity_poly.pdbx_strand_id
1 'polypeptide(L)' 'MEAVYQWAEGMSFEQIIHLTDADEGAIVRCIQRLDDILRDIKNAGEIIGDKTLVEKMTETSAAICRDIVFHQSLYVANN' A
#
# COMPACT_ATOMS: atom_id res chain seq x y z
N MET A 1 5.96 -1.74 11.19
CA MET A 1 5.97 -3.04 10.49
C MET A 1 7.10 -2.99 9.48
N GLU A 2 8.19 -3.72 9.74
CA GLU A 2 9.41 -3.67 8.93
C GLU A 2 9.15 -4.09 7.47
N ALA A 3 8.39 -5.16 7.26
CA ALA A 3 8.07 -5.67 5.92
C ALA A 3 7.39 -4.63 5.01
N VAL A 4 6.42 -3.87 5.54
CA VAL A 4 5.70 -2.84 4.76
C VAL A 4 6.58 -1.62 4.49
N TYR A 5 7.46 -1.27 5.44
CA TYR A 5 8.42 -0.19 5.24
C TYR A 5 9.43 -0.54 4.14
N GLN A 6 10.05 -1.73 4.22
CA GLN A 6 10.97 -2.22 3.19
C GLN A 6 10.28 -2.39 1.83
N TRP A 7 8.99 -2.75 1.82
CA TRP A 7 8.18 -2.75 0.60
C TRP A 7 8.06 -1.35 -0.01
N ALA A 8 7.79 -0.31 0.79
CA ALA A 8 7.74 1.06 0.29
C ALA A 8 9.09 1.55 -0.26
N GLU A 9 10.21 1.06 0.30
CA GLU A 9 11.58 1.34 -0.16
C GLU A 9 12.00 0.54 -1.41
N GLY A 10 11.09 -0.26 -1.99
CA GLY A 10 11.32 -0.97 -3.26
C GLY A 10 11.89 -2.39 -3.13
N MET A 11 11.97 -2.96 -1.92
CA MET A 11 12.42 -4.33 -1.71
C MET A 11 11.48 -5.36 -2.36
N SER A 12 12.00 -6.43 -2.97
CA SER A 12 11.14 -7.41 -3.67
C SER A 12 10.18 -8.15 -2.72
N PHE A 13 9.05 -8.67 -3.24
CA PHE A 13 8.07 -9.38 -2.42
C PHE A 13 8.69 -10.64 -1.76
N GLU A 14 9.56 -11.34 -2.49
CA GLU A 14 10.33 -12.49 -1.99
C GLU A 14 11.19 -12.14 -0.77
N GLN A 15 11.78 -10.94 -0.73
CA GLN A 15 12.60 -10.53 0.40
C GLN A 15 11.75 -10.14 1.61
N ILE A 16 10.62 -9.45 1.41
CA ILE A 16 9.80 -8.98 2.54
C ILE A 16 9.08 -10.12 3.28
N ILE A 17 8.78 -11.24 2.62
CA ILE A 17 8.16 -12.42 3.27
C ILE A 17 9.10 -13.03 4.31
N HIS A 18 10.41 -12.77 4.23
CA HIS A 18 11.40 -13.24 5.21
C HIS A 18 11.60 -12.25 6.37
N LEU A 19 10.96 -11.07 6.34
CA LEU A 19 11.06 -10.05 7.39
C LEU A 19 9.96 -10.16 8.46
N THR A 20 9.05 -11.13 8.31
CA THR A 20 7.90 -11.31 9.20
C THR A 20 7.43 -12.77 9.18
N ASP A 21 6.89 -13.26 10.30
CA ASP A 21 6.29 -14.60 10.39
C ASP A 21 4.82 -14.65 9.91
N ALA A 22 4.39 -13.65 9.14
CA ALA A 22 3.01 -13.53 8.69
C ALA A 22 2.86 -14.17 7.31
N ASP A 23 1.76 -14.89 7.09
CA ASP A 23 1.46 -15.46 5.77
C ASP A 23 1.45 -14.39 4.68
N GLU A 24 1.87 -14.74 3.47
CA GLU A 24 2.00 -13.81 2.35
C GLU A 24 0.68 -13.11 2.03
N GLY A 25 -0.43 -13.85 2.12
CA GLY A 25 -1.77 -13.28 1.95
C GLY A 25 -2.13 -12.25 3.03
N ALA A 26 -1.62 -12.40 4.25
CA ALA A 26 -1.81 -11.41 5.31
C ALA A 26 -0.98 -10.15 5.04
N ILE A 27 0.24 -10.29 4.52
CA ILE A 27 1.09 -9.17 4.09
C ILE A 27 0.40 -8.38 2.97
N VAL A 28 -0.06 -9.06 1.91
CA VAL A 28 -0.77 -8.43 0.79
C VAL A 28 -2.02 -7.68 1.28
N ARG A 29 -2.86 -8.32 2.10
CA ARG A 29 -4.05 -7.66 2.67
C ARG A 29 -3.70 -6.48 3.56
N CYS A 30 -2.60 -6.55 4.30
CA CYS A 30 -2.15 -5.43 5.13
C CYS A 30 -1.73 -4.22 4.29
N ILE A 31 -1.01 -4.43 3.18
CA ILE A 31 -0.60 -3.36 2.28
C ILE A 31 -1.82 -2.75 1.56
N GLN A 32 -2.75 -3.57 1.09
CA GLN A 32 -3.99 -3.09 0.46
C GLN A 32 -4.84 -2.24 1.44
N ARG A 33 -5.01 -2.71 2.69
CA ARG A 33 -5.71 -1.96 3.73
C ARG A 33 -4.99 -0.67 4.11
N LEU A 34 -3.66 -0.66 4.05
CA LEU A 34 -2.89 0.56 4.24
C LEU A 34 -3.19 1.59 3.14
N ASP A 35 -3.26 1.17 1.87
CA ASP A 35 -3.65 2.06 0.77
C ASP A 35 -5.06 2.64 0.95
N ASP A 36 -6.03 1.83 1.37
CA ASP A 36 -7.38 2.30 1.68
C ASP A 36 -7.35 3.41 2.75
N ILE A 37 -6.58 3.21 3.83
CA ILE A 37 -6.41 4.21 4.90
C ILE A 37 -5.72 5.47 4.39
N LEU A 38 -4.69 5.34 3.54
CA LEU A 38 -4.00 6.51 2.95
C LEU A 38 -4.96 7.35 2.11
N ARG A 39 -5.87 6.73 1.36
CA ARG A 39 -6.90 7.42 0.58
C ARG A 39 -7.89 8.16 1.49
N ASP A 40 -8.33 7.53 2.56
CA ASP A 40 -9.23 8.16 3.54
C ASP A 40 -8.56 9.39 4.21
N ILE A 41 -7.30 9.26 4.60
CA ILE A 41 -6.54 10.37 5.19
C ILE A 41 -6.29 11.48 4.16
N LYS A 42 -6.00 11.13 2.90
CA LYS A 42 -5.87 12.11 1.81
C LYS A 42 -7.15 12.93 1.66
N ASN A 43 -8.32 12.27 1.59
CA ASN A 43 -9.61 12.93 1.50
C ASN A 43 -9.89 13.84 2.71
N ALA A 44 -9.55 13.38 3.92
CA ALA A 44 -9.64 14.21 5.12
C ALA A 44 -8.71 15.44 5.05
N GLY A 45 -7.49 15.27 4.53
CA GLY A 45 -6.54 16.35 4.30
C GLY A 45 -7.06 17.38 3.30
N GLU A 46 -7.71 16.95 2.22
CA GLU A 46 -8.36 17.83 1.25
C GLU A 46 -9.47 18.67 1.89
N ILE A 47 -10.31 18.06 2.74
CA ILE A 47 -11.40 18.73 3.46
C ILE A 47 -10.87 19.80 4.42
N ILE A 48 -9.77 19.50 5.13
CA ILE A 48 -9.18 20.41 6.11
C ILE A 48 -8.29 21.48 5.44
N GLY A 49 -7.89 21.25 4.19
CA GLY A 49 -7.01 22.14 3.43
C GLY A 49 -5.52 21.96 3.74
N ASP A 50 -5.11 20.83 4.31
CA ASP A 50 -3.71 20.51 4.59
C ASP A 50 -3.03 19.86 3.37
N LYS A 51 -2.35 20.69 2.58
CA LYS A 51 -1.66 20.26 1.35
C LYS A 51 -0.51 19.30 1.62
N THR A 52 0.26 19.53 2.69
CA THR A 52 1.41 18.67 3.02
C THR A 52 0.95 17.27 3.41
N LEU A 53 -0.19 17.16 4.11
CA LEU A 53 -0.79 15.87 4.39
C LEU A 53 -1.21 15.15 3.10
N VAL A 54 -1.91 15.86 2.20
CA VAL A 54 -2.36 15.30 0.90
C VAL A 54 -1.19 14.80 0.05
N GLU A 55 -0.13 15.60 -0.05
CA GLU A 55 1.09 15.24 -0.79
C GLU A 55 1.72 13.98 -0.21
N LYS A 56 1.96 13.94 1.12
CA LYS A 56 2.54 12.77 1.78
C LYS A 56 1.72 11.50 1.61
N MET A 57 0.39 11.57 1.70
CA MET A 57 -0.46 10.38 1.51
C MET A 57 -0.42 9.91 0.06
N THR A 58 -0.38 10.84 -0.90
CA THR A 58 -0.27 10.52 -2.33
C THR A 58 1.06 9.84 -2.65
N GLU A 59 2.17 10.38 -2.15
CA GLU A 59 3.51 9.81 -2.32
C GLU A 59 3.62 8.42 -1.69
N THR A 60 3.09 8.26 -0.47
CA THR A 60 3.14 6.98 0.23
C THR A 60 2.30 5.92 -0.48
N SER A 61 1.10 6.28 -0.96
CA SER A 61 0.23 5.38 -1.74
C SER A 61 0.93 4.91 -3.02
N ALA A 62 1.58 5.83 -3.74
CA ALA A 62 2.35 5.50 -4.94
C ALA A 62 3.53 4.55 -4.65
N ALA A 63 4.21 4.71 -3.51
CA ALA A 63 5.34 3.85 -3.12
C ALA A 63 4.93 2.40 -2.83
N ILE A 64 3.72 2.18 -2.28
CA ILE A 64 3.25 0.84 -1.90
C ILE A 64 2.40 0.15 -2.98
N CYS A 65 1.81 0.91 -3.92
CA CYS A 65 0.97 0.40 -4.99
C CYS A 65 1.75 -0.19 -6.17
N ARG A 66 2.36 -1.37 -5.98
CA ARG A 66 3.17 -2.03 -7.02
C ARG A 66 2.97 -3.54 -7.10
N ASP A 67 3.36 -4.10 -8.24
CA ASP A 67 3.53 -5.53 -8.53
C ASP A 67 2.35 -6.43 -8.05
N ILE A 68 2.69 -7.55 -7.43
CA ILE A 68 1.79 -8.64 -7.04
C ILE A 68 0.71 -8.20 -6.04
N VAL A 69 0.95 -7.13 -5.27
CA VAL A 69 0.03 -6.65 -4.25
C VAL A 69 -1.21 -6.00 -4.88
N PHE A 70 -1.09 -5.46 -6.10
CA PHE A 70 -2.16 -4.75 -6.80
C PHE A 70 -2.52 -5.38 -8.16
N HIS A 71 -2.30 -6.69 -8.30
CA HIS A 71 -2.72 -7.40 -9.51
C HIS A 71 -4.24 -7.43 -9.64
N GLN A 72 -4.75 -7.27 -10.86
CA GLN A 72 -6.20 -7.28 -11.11
C GLN A 72 -6.80 -8.64 -10.73
N SER A 73 -7.97 -8.60 -10.11
CA SER A 73 -8.75 -9.81 -9.87
C SER A 73 -9.08 -10.49 -11.19
N LEU A 74 -8.86 -11.81 -11.26
CA LEU A 74 -9.16 -12.63 -12.42
C LEU A 74 -10.67 -12.63 -12.78
N TYR A 75 -11.54 -12.29 -11.82
CA TYR A 75 -12.98 -12.19 -12.05
C TYR A 75 -13.42 -10.85 -12.65
N VAL A 76 -12.57 -9.82 -12.62
CA VAL A 76 -12.93 -8.44 -13.00
C VAL A 76 -12.02 -7.88 -14.11
N ALA A 77 -10.93 -8.58 -14.45
CA ALA A 77 -9.94 -8.17 -15.45
C ALA A 77 -10.44 -8.19 -16.92
N ASN A 78 -11.66 -8.67 -17.19
CA ASN A 78 -12.20 -8.89 -18.54
C ASN A 78 -13.47 -8.07 -18.85
N ASN A 79 -13.59 -6.83 -18.34
CA ASN A 79 -14.67 -5.93 -18.76
C ASN A 79 -14.17 -4.50 -18.97
#